data_AF-A0A534C7L2-F1
#
_entry.id   AF-A0A534C7L2-F1
#
_cell.length_a   1.000
_cell.length_b   1.000
_cell.length_c   1.000
_cell.angle_alpha   90.00
_cell.angle_beta   90.00
_cell.angle_gamma   90.00
#
_symmetry.space_group_name_H-M   'P 1'
#
loop_
_entity.id
_entity.type
_entity.pdbx_description
1 polymer ?
#
loop_
_entity_poly.entity_id
_entity_poly.type
_entity_poly.pdbx_seq_one_letter_code
_entity_poly.pdbx_strand_id
1 'polypeptide(L)'
;MPGGRLGPLEVLAYRESHGGEIRNEAWRRQFAGREGLGQLRVRADIKNIAGATLSCEHVTEGVRWLVALWQVALGPRTAASAA
;
A
#
# COMPACT_ATOMS: atom_id res chain seq x y z
N MET A 1 4.70 -4.24 -11.63
CA MET A 1 3.49 -4.83 -11.04
C MET A 1 2.65 -5.45 -12.15
N PRO A 2 2.73 -6.77 -12.39
CA PRO A 2 1.92 -7.42 -13.43
C PRO A 2 0.44 -7.23 -13.12
N GLY A 3 -0.35 -6.75 -14.09
CA GLY A 3 -1.79 -6.53 -13.91
C GLY A 3 -2.18 -5.47 -12.86
N GLY A 4 -1.25 -4.59 -12.44
CA GLY A 4 -1.55 -3.53 -11.46
C GLY A 4 -1.68 -4.01 -10.01
N ARG A 5 -1.25 -5.24 -9.71
CA ARG A 5 -1.23 -5.79 -8.33
C ARG A 5 0.06 -5.45 -7.61
N LEU A 6 -0.06 -5.02 -6.36
CA LEU A 6 1.09 -4.73 -5.51
C LEU A 6 1.82 -6.02 -5.12
N GLY A 7 3.13 -6.03 -5.37
CA GLY A 7 4.02 -7.09 -4.90
C GLY A 7 4.24 -7.03 -3.39
N PRO A 8 5.10 -7.88 -2.83
CA PRO A 8 5.44 -7.84 -1.41
C PRO A 8 5.95 -6.46 -1.00
N LEU A 9 5.35 -5.88 0.05
CA LEU A 9 5.80 -4.63 0.66
C LEU A 9 6.87 -4.95 1.71
N GLU A 10 8.00 -4.25 1.69
CA GLU A 10 9.11 -4.38 2.65
C GLU A 10 9.40 -3.03 3.32
N VAL A 11 9.55 -3.03 4.65
CA VAL A 11 9.94 -1.83 5.42
C VAL A 11 11.40 -1.96 5.83
N LEU A 12 12.29 -1.35 5.05
CA LEU A 12 13.74 -1.44 5.22
C LEU A 12 14.24 -0.61 6.42
N ALA A 13 13.65 0.56 6.61
CA ALA A 13 13.99 1.48 7.69
C ALA A 13 12.72 1.99 8.37
N TYR A 14 12.72 1.99 9.70
CA TYR A 14 11.69 2.58 10.53
C TYR A 14 12.39 3.23 11.73
N ARG A 15 12.18 4.53 11.93
CA ARG A 15 12.94 5.34 12.90
C ARG A 15 12.08 5.96 14.00
N GLU A 16 10.83 5.50 14.13
CA GLU A 16 9.94 5.92 15.21
C GLU A 16 10.09 5.02 16.43
N SER A 17 9.83 5.56 17.62
CA SER A 17 9.95 4.83 18.89
C SER A 17 8.87 3.76 19.08
N HIS A 18 7.72 3.87 18.41
CA HIS A 18 6.58 2.97 18.54
C HIS A 18 6.01 2.60 17.17
N GLY A 19 5.51 1.38 17.02
CA GLY A 19 4.87 0.92 15.79
C GLY A 19 5.79 0.21 14.81
N GLY A 20 6.95 -0.26 15.25
CA GLY A 20 7.88 -1.08 14.46
C GLY A 20 7.27 -2.42 14.00
N GLU A 21 6.14 -2.81 14.57
CA GLU A 21 5.35 -3.99 14.21
C GLU A 21 4.83 -3.91 12.76
N ILE A 22 4.80 -2.74 12.12
CA ILE A 22 4.52 -2.63 10.67
C ILE A 22 5.53 -3.42 9.81
N ARG A 23 6.69 -3.75 10.36
CA ARG A 23 7.71 -4.58 9.69
C ARG A 23 7.32 -6.06 9.70
N ASN A 24 6.38 -6.47 10.53
CA ASN A 24 5.92 -7.84 10.61
C ASN A 24 5.34 -8.28 9.26
N GLU A 25 5.85 -9.39 8.73
CA GLU A 25 5.40 -9.94 7.47
C GLU A 25 3.90 -10.25 7.47
N ALA A 26 3.35 -10.75 8.58
CA ALA A 26 1.94 -11.08 8.70
C ALA A 26 1.04 -9.84 8.48
N TRP A 27 1.49 -8.68 8.95
CA TRP A 27 0.78 -7.42 8.74
C TRP A 27 0.96 -6.91 7.30
N ARG A 28 2.19 -6.94 6.76
CA ARG A 28 2.52 -6.47 5.39
C ARG A 28 1.86 -7.29 4.28
N ARG A 29 1.63 -8.58 4.51
CA ARG A 29 0.94 -9.47 3.54
C ARG A 29 -0.48 -8.99 3.19
N GLN A 30 -1.10 -8.15 4.03
CA GLN A 30 -2.42 -7.57 3.74
C GLN A 30 -2.46 -6.67 2.49
N PHE A 31 -1.32 -6.11 2.09
CA PHE A 31 -1.19 -5.25 0.92
C PHE A 31 -0.88 -6.02 -0.37
N ALA A 32 -0.26 -7.19 -0.26
CA ALA A 32 0.17 -7.97 -1.41
C ALA A 32 -1.03 -8.55 -2.18
N GLY A 33 -0.98 -8.47 -3.51
CA GLY A 33 -1.97 -9.08 -4.39
C GLY A 33 -3.34 -8.39 -4.44
N ARG A 34 -3.57 -7.32 -3.67
CA ARG A 34 -4.82 -6.56 -3.72
C ARG A 34 -4.92 -5.70 -4.97
N GLU A 35 -6.14 -5.59 -5.47
CA GLU A 35 -6.57 -4.64 -6.50
C GLU A 35 -7.31 -3.47 -5.82
N GLY A 36 -7.40 -2.31 -6.47
CA GLY A 36 -8.11 -1.15 -5.90
C GLY A 36 -7.40 -0.49 -4.71
N LEU A 37 -6.08 -0.61 -4.62
CA LEU A 37 -5.27 -0.11 -3.49
C LEU A 37 -5.43 1.39 -3.23
N GLY A 38 -5.89 2.18 -4.20
CA GLY A 38 -6.12 3.62 -4.05
C GLY A 38 -7.23 4.01 -3.07
N GLN A 39 -8.05 3.05 -2.61
CA GLN A 39 -9.14 3.29 -1.65
C GLN A 39 -8.96 2.57 -0.31
N LEU A 40 -7.79 1.97 -0.06
CA LEU A 40 -7.52 1.26 1.20
C LEU A 40 -7.68 2.17 2.41
N ARG A 41 -8.40 1.70 3.44
CA ARG A 41 -8.51 2.36 4.73
C ARG A 41 -8.02 1.46 5.85
N VAL A 42 -7.26 2.03 6.79
CA VAL A 42 -6.90 1.33 8.03
C VAL A 42 -8.16 1.12 8.87
N ARG A 43 -8.24 -0.02 9.56
CA ARG A 43 -9.39 -0.51 10.35
C ARG A 43 -10.57 -1.04 9.54
N ALA A 44 -10.75 -0.61 8.29
CA ALA A 44 -11.77 -1.17 7.40
C ALA A 44 -11.19 -2.30 6.53
N ASP A 45 -10.12 -2.00 5.78
CA ASP A 45 -9.51 -2.92 4.82
C ASP A 45 -8.22 -3.54 5.35
N ILE A 46 -7.44 -2.76 6.11
CA ILE A 46 -6.16 -3.15 6.70
C ILE A 46 -6.32 -3.25 8.20
N LYS A 47 -5.98 -4.40 8.78
CA LYS A 47 -5.96 -4.59 10.23
C LYS A 47 -4.95 -3.61 10.85
N ASN A 48 -5.42 -2.89 11.86
CA ASN A 48 -4.56 -2.01 12.64
C ASN A 48 -3.67 -2.81 13.59
N ILE A 49 -2.55 -2.23 13.99
CA ILE A 49 -1.72 -2.71 15.09
C ILE A 49 -2.01 -1.84 16.32
N ALA A 50 -2.22 -2.48 17.47
CA ALA A 50 -2.45 -1.78 18.73
C ALA A 50 -1.24 -0.90 19.09
N GLY A 51 -1.47 0.36 19.44
CA GLY A 51 -0.41 1.33 19.74
C GLY A 51 0.33 1.89 18.52
N ALA A 52 0.00 1.44 17.30
CA ALA A 52 0.68 1.83 16.06
C ALA A 52 -0.28 2.37 14.99
N THR A 53 -1.40 2.97 15.43
CA THR A 53 -2.43 3.50 14.51
C THR A 53 -1.83 4.46 13.50
N LEU A 54 -1.07 5.46 13.96
CA LEU A 54 -0.48 6.48 13.09
C LEU A 54 0.50 5.86 12.08
N SER A 55 1.28 4.87 12.51
CA SER A 55 2.21 4.13 11.66
C SER A 55 1.47 3.33 10.57
N CYS A 56 0.39 2.64 10.94
CA CYS A 56 -0.44 1.89 10.00
C CYS A 56 -1.10 2.82 8.98
N GLU A 57 -1.60 3.98 9.41
CA GLU A 57 -2.19 5.00 8.56
C GLU A 57 -1.18 5.55 7.57
N HIS A 58 -0.02 6.01 8.04
CA HIS A 58 1.01 6.57 7.16
C HIS A 58 1.54 5.56 6.13
N VAL A 59 1.75 4.31 6.52
CA VAL A 59 2.17 3.27 5.55
C VAL A 59 1.08 3.03 4.52
N THR A 60 -0.19 2.96 4.94
CA THR A 60 -1.32 2.75 4.02
C THR A 60 -1.46 3.91 3.05
N GLU A 61 -1.35 5.15 3.52
CA GLU A 61 -1.34 6.34 2.66
C GLU A 61 -0.14 6.34 1.69
N GLY A 62 1.05 5.96 2.15
CA GLY A 62 2.22 5.79 1.29
C GLY A 62 1.99 4.75 0.18
N VAL A 63 1.35 3.63 0.49
CA VAL A 63 0.95 2.61 -0.50
C VAL A 63 -0.03 3.19 -1.51
N ARG A 64 -1.05 3.92 -1.05
CA ARG A 64 -2.02 4.59 -1.95
C ARG A 64 -1.32 5.55 -2.90
N TRP A 65 -0.39 6.34 -2.38
CA TRP A 65 0.38 7.29 -3.18
C TRP A 65 1.27 6.58 -4.21
N LEU A 66 1.98 5.53 -3.82
CA LEU A 66 2.82 4.72 -4.73
C LEU A 66 2.00 4.08 -5.85
N VAL A 67 0.79 3.60 -5.53
CA VAL A 67 -0.12 3.02 -6.53
C VAL A 67 -0.63 4.09 -7.48
N ALA A 68 -1.04 5.25 -6.97
CA ALA A 68 -1.47 6.38 -7.80
C ALA A 68 -0.33 6.84 -8.73
N LEU A 69 0.90 6.96 -8.20
CA LEU A 69 2.08 7.31 -8.98
C LEU A 69 2.35 6.26 -10.06
N TRP A 70 2.29 4.97 -9.71
CA TRP A 70 2.46 3.89 -10.68
C TRP A 70 1.41 3.95 -11.79
N GLN A 71 0.14 4.20 -11.47
CA GLN A 71 -0.92 4.32 -12.48
C GLN A 71 -0.67 5.48 -13.45
N VAL A 72 -0.20 6.63 -12.94
CA VAL A 72 0.11 7.79 -13.78
C VAL A 72 1.36 7.56 -14.64
N ALA A 73 2.42 6.99 -14.06
CA ALA A 73 3.72 6.85 -14.75
C ALA A 73 3.83 5.62 -15.65
N LEU A 74 3.19 4.52 -15.25
CA LEU A 74 3.40 3.17 -15.80
C LEU A 74 2.09 2.39 -16.01
N GLY A 75 0.95 2.94 -15.56
CA GLY A 75 -0.34 2.33 -15.82
C GLY A 75 -0.53 2.15 -17.32
N PRO A 76 -1.33 1.15 -17.74
CA PRO A 76 -1.73 1.09 -19.14
C PRO A 76 -2.27 2.46 -19.49
N ARG A 77 -1.56 3.19 -20.36
CA ARG A 77 -2.14 4.33 -21.05
C ARG A 77 -3.35 3.71 -21.70
N THR A 78 -4.54 3.99 -21.15
CA THR A 78 -5.78 3.63 -21.82
C THR A 78 -5.52 4.07 -23.25
N ALA A 79 -5.47 3.11 -24.17
CA ALA A 79 -5.24 3.46 -25.54
C ALA A 79 -6.31 4.51 -25.81
N ALA A 80 -5.89 5.70 -26.22
CA ALA A 80 -6.76 6.55 -26.98
C ALA A 80 -7.24 5.68 -28.13
N SER A 81 -8.41 5.10 -27.93
CA SER A 81 -9.10 4.15 -28.78
C SER A 81 -10.53 4.63 -28.64
N ALA A 82 -11.17 5.13 -29.67
CA ALA A 82 -10.74 5.50 -31.00
C ALA A 82 -11.71 6.62 -31.42
N ALA A 83 -11.39 7.30 -32.53
CA ALA A 83 -12.30 7.97 -33.47
C ALA A 83 -13.69 8.43 -32.98
#